data_AF-A0A8H8R6Y7-F1
#
_entry.id   AF-A0A8H8R6Y7-F1
#
_cell.length_a   1.000
_cell.length_b   1.000
_cell.length_c   1.000
_cell.angle_alpha   90.00
_cell.angle_beta   90.00
_cell.angle_gamma   90.00
#
_symmetry.space_group_name_H-M   'P 1'
#
loop_
_entity.id
_entity.type
_entity.pdbx_description
1 polymer ?
#
loop_
_entity_poly.entity_id
_entity_poly.type
_entity_poly.pdbx_seq_one_letter_code
_entity_poly.pdbx_strand_id
1 'polypeptide(L)'
;MSLFWVSITGLVIYGAFLAAISCLLGGGTIPIVCVLLWDRTSTFAVIVSPTIGLVSGLTSWMVATKLRSGTINITTTSNVWSSLTGDCVSLGMGAVCIVVFSFPVPSKKKLVVVEGTVGGEAIANVSVEKTDHPIDEEGAPEKTAHVVEENAAAQDLEPIQGEEYVAEGALTPESLKSQKRLAWYSLAFGSLIFRILIPFTLYWTGYEFSVKFFTGFVVIVFIWVWASFIICVFMPLWESRKDMWYIVCAMYRDMVREKFHHTE
;
A
#
# COMPACT_ATOMS: atom_id res chain seq x y z
N MET A 1 -5.71 9.51 -44.92
CA MET A 1 -6.35 10.51 -44.04
C MET A 1 -6.97 9.86 -42.80
N SER A 2 -7.74 8.77 -42.91
CA SER A 2 -8.35 8.07 -41.76
C SER A 2 -7.33 7.59 -40.70
N LEU A 3 -6.19 7.00 -41.09
CA LEU A 3 -5.16 6.55 -40.15
C LEU A 3 -4.53 7.68 -39.33
N PHE A 4 -4.35 8.87 -39.91
CA PHE A 4 -3.80 10.03 -39.21
C PHE A 4 -4.75 10.54 -38.12
N TRP A 5 -6.06 10.54 -38.42
CA TRP A 5 -7.09 10.89 -37.44
C TRP A 5 -7.19 9.84 -36.32
N VAL A 6 -7.05 8.55 -36.63
CA VAL A 6 -7.02 7.47 -35.64
C VAL A 6 -5.78 7.56 -34.74
N SER A 7 -4.61 7.92 -35.28
CA SER A 7 -3.40 8.13 -34.47
C SER A 7 -3.51 9.35 -33.55
N ILE A 8 -4.12 10.43 -34.00
CA ILE A 8 -4.30 11.65 -33.18
C ILE A 8 -5.33 11.42 -32.07
N THR A 9 -6.48 10.84 -32.40
CA THR A 9 -7.49 10.52 -31.37
C THR A 9 -6.97 9.47 -30.39
N GLY A 10 -6.21 8.48 -30.88
CA GLY A 10 -5.52 7.49 -30.04
C GLY A 10 -4.54 8.14 -29.06
N LEU A 11 -3.72 9.10 -29.51
CA LEU A 11 -2.77 9.80 -28.65
C LEU A 11 -3.46 10.64 -27.57
N VAL A 12 -4.56 11.32 -27.94
CA VAL A 12 -5.36 12.14 -27.01
C VAL A 12 -6.02 11.29 -25.92
N ILE A 13 -6.61 10.16 -26.32
CA ILE A 13 -7.23 9.21 -25.38
C ILE A 13 -6.17 8.60 -24.47
N TYR A 14 -5.02 8.22 -25.03
CA TYR A 14 -3.91 7.67 -24.25
C TYR A 14 -3.39 8.67 -23.20
N GLY A 15 -3.22 9.93 -23.59
CA GLY A 15 -2.83 11.00 -22.66
C GLY A 15 -3.84 11.21 -21.53
N ALA A 16 -5.14 11.25 -21.86
CA ALA A 16 -6.20 11.36 -20.86
C ALA A 16 -6.25 10.13 -19.92
N PHE A 17 -5.97 8.94 -20.43
CA PHE A 17 -5.95 7.71 -19.65
C PHE A 17 -4.78 7.67 -18.66
N LEU A 18 -3.57 8.04 -19.10
CA LEU A 18 -2.40 8.13 -18.22
C LEU A 18 -2.60 9.17 -17.11
N ALA A 19 -3.22 10.31 -17.44
CA ALA A 19 -3.62 11.31 -16.45
C ALA A 19 -4.64 10.74 -15.45
N ALA A 20 -5.64 10.01 -15.91
CA ALA A 20 -6.64 9.43 -15.02
C ALA A 20 -6.03 8.42 -14.05
N ILE A 21 -5.15 7.52 -14.52
CA ILE A 21 -4.45 6.57 -13.66
C ILE A 21 -3.61 7.29 -12.59
N SER A 22 -2.94 8.38 -12.99
CA SER A 22 -2.12 9.17 -12.07
C SER A 22 -2.96 9.80 -10.95
N CYS A 23 -4.12 10.35 -11.30
CA CYS A 23 -5.06 10.92 -10.33
C CYS A 23 -5.63 9.86 -9.37
N LEU A 24 -5.93 8.67 -9.89
CA LEU A 24 -6.45 7.53 -9.10
C LEU A 24 -5.42 7.00 -8.10
N LEU A 25 -4.16 6.85 -8.53
CA LEU A 25 -3.08 6.35 -7.69
C LEU A 25 -2.55 7.43 -6.73
N GLY A 26 -2.65 8.70 -7.11
CA GLY A 26 -2.07 9.84 -6.38
C GLY A 26 -2.48 9.89 -4.90
N GLY A 27 -3.78 9.81 -4.61
CA GLY A 27 -4.31 9.95 -3.25
C GLY A 27 -3.78 8.90 -2.26
N GLY A 28 -3.33 7.73 -2.72
CA GLY A 28 -2.81 6.65 -1.88
C GLY A 28 -1.30 6.71 -1.60
N THR A 29 -0.55 7.51 -2.36
CA THR A 29 0.93 7.52 -2.30
C THR A 29 1.51 8.09 -1.00
N ILE A 30 0.85 9.08 -0.39
CA ILE A 30 1.30 9.67 0.87
C ILE A 30 0.86 8.82 2.07
N PRO A 31 -0.38 8.30 2.12
CA PRO A 31 -0.80 7.37 3.16
C PRO A 31 0.11 6.13 3.28
N ILE A 32 0.51 5.51 2.16
CA ILE A 32 1.42 4.35 2.19
C ILE A 32 2.78 4.69 2.81
N VAL A 33 3.34 5.86 2.47
CA VAL A 33 4.60 6.35 3.05
C VAL A 33 4.44 6.62 4.55
N CYS A 34 3.34 7.27 4.94
CA CYS A 34 3.03 7.56 6.34
C CYS A 34 2.82 6.28 7.17
N VAL A 35 2.25 5.21 6.61
CA VAL A 35 2.13 3.93 7.34
C VAL A 35 3.48 3.39 7.76
N LEU A 36 4.47 3.43 6.86
CA LEU A 36 5.81 2.88 7.08
C LEU A 36 6.70 3.77 7.95
N LEU A 37 6.64 5.09 7.72
CA LEU A 37 7.58 6.02 8.33
C LEU A 37 7.04 6.72 9.58
N TRP A 38 5.72 6.74 9.78
CA TRP A 38 5.08 7.49 10.86
C TRP A 38 4.43 6.54 11.88
N ASP A 39 4.84 6.66 13.14
CA ASP A 39 4.44 5.74 14.20
C ASP A 39 3.04 5.99 14.77
N ARG A 40 2.47 7.18 14.52
CA ARG A 40 1.14 7.55 15.01
C ARG A 40 0.02 7.39 13.99
N THR A 41 0.27 6.75 12.85
CA THR A 41 -0.69 6.64 11.76
C THR A 41 -1.92 5.84 12.17
N SER A 42 -3.11 6.41 12.01
CA SER A 42 -4.39 5.75 12.30
C SER A 42 -4.83 4.83 11.18
N THR A 43 -5.31 3.61 11.48
CA THR A 43 -5.88 2.69 10.47
C THR A 43 -7.06 3.32 9.72
N PHE A 44 -7.91 4.08 10.42
CA PHE A 44 -9.03 4.79 9.81
C PHE A 44 -8.54 5.84 8.81
N ALA A 45 -7.54 6.63 9.22
CA ALA A 45 -6.98 7.68 8.37
C ALA A 45 -6.42 7.11 7.06
N VAL A 46 -5.74 5.96 7.11
CA VAL A 46 -5.13 5.30 5.93
C VAL A 46 -6.16 4.84 4.91
N ILE A 47 -7.35 4.44 5.36
CA ILE A 47 -8.42 3.95 4.47
C ILE A 47 -9.20 5.14 3.88
N VAL A 48 -9.41 6.20 4.66
CA VAL A 48 -10.26 7.33 4.27
C VAL A 48 -9.48 8.40 3.48
N SER A 49 -8.18 8.60 3.75
CA SER A 49 -7.41 9.61 3.03
C SER A 49 -7.30 9.37 1.52
N PRO A 50 -7.08 8.14 1.00
CA PRO A 50 -6.99 7.91 -0.44
C PRO A 50 -8.33 8.14 -1.15
N THR A 51 -9.46 7.82 -0.51
CA THR A 51 -10.79 7.99 -1.11
C THR A 51 -11.14 9.47 -1.22
N ILE A 52 -10.88 10.26 -0.18
CA ILE A 52 -11.07 11.72 -0.22
C ILE A 52 -10.10 12.37 -1.21
N GLY A 53 -8.84 11.92 -1.26
CA GLY A 53 -7.86 12.37 -2.25
C GLY A 53 -8.37 12.15 -3.68
N LEU A 54 -8.84 10.95 -4.00
CA LEU A 54 -9.39 10.61 -5.30
C LEU A 54 -10.60 11.48 -5.67
N VAL A 55 -11.59 11.60 -4.77
CA VAL A 55 -12.82 12.36 -5.05
C VAL A 55 -12.53 13.85 -5.25
N SER A 56 -11.67 14.44 -4.41
CA SER A 56 -11.26 15.84 -4.55
C SER A 56 -10.41 16.08 -5.80
N GLY A 57 -9.51 15.15 -6.14
CA GLY A 57 -8.71 15.18 -7.36
C GLY A 57 -9.58 15.15 -8.62
N LEU A 58 -10.50 14.19 -8.72
CA LEU A 58 -11.41 14.05 -9.85
C LEU A 58 -12.34 15.27 -9.99
N THR A 59 -12.86 15.76 -8.87
CA THR A 59 -13.71 16.96 -8.85
C THR A 59 -12.93 18.17 -9.35
N SER A 60 -11.72 18.40 -8.84
CA SER A 60 -10.90 19.53 -9.24
C SER A 60 -10.49 19.48 -10.72
N TRP A 61 -10.21 18.28 -11.26
CA TRP A 61 -9.95 18.09 -12.69
C TRP A 61 -11.16 18.49 -13.56
N MET A 62 -12.36 18.02 -13.21
CA MET A 62 -13.58 18.36 -13.97
C MET A 62 -13.91 19.85 -13.88
N VAL A 63 -13.73 20.45 -12.70
CA VAL A 63 -13.95 21.89 -12.49
C VAL A 63 -12.92 22.72 -13.28
N ALA A 64 -11.63 22.36 -13.23
CA ALA A 64 -10.58 23.05 -13.98
C ALA A 64 -10.83 22.97 -15.50
N THR A 65 -11.30 21.82 -15.98
CA THR A 65 -11.67 21.62 -17.39
C THR A 65 -12.84 22.53 -17.79
N LYS A 66 -13.87 22.62 -16.95
CA LYS A 66 -15.00 23.54 -17.21
C LYS A 66 -14.58 25.01 -17.19
N LEU A 67 -13.77 25.43 -16.21
CA LEU A 67 -13.35 26.83 -16.07
C LEU A 67 -12.44 27.28 -17.22
N ARG A 68 -11.58 26.40 -17.73
CA ARG A 68 -10.65 26.76 -18.82
C ARG A 68 -11.25 26.64 -20.21
N SER A 69 -12.04 25.60 -20.46
CA SER A 69 -12.49 25.27 -21.82
C SER A 69 -13.98 25.47 -22.05
N GLY A 70 -14.76 25.81 -21.02
CA GLY A 70 -16.21 26.06 -21.10
C GLY A 70 -17.08 24.82 -21.39
N THR A 71 -16.48 23.74 -21.88
CA THR A 71 -17.14 22.47 -22.23
C THR A 71 -16.29 21.29 -21.74
N ILE A 72 -16.94 20.16 -21.42
CA ILE A 72 -16.25 18.90 -21.08
C ILE A 72 -16.31 18.00 -22.30
N ASN A 73 -15.18 17.84 -22.98
CA ASN A 73 -15.00 16.90 -24.08
C ASN A 73 -13.63 16.20 -23.94
N ILE A 74 -13.42 15.10 -24.66
CA ILE A 74 -12.18 14.32 -24.58
C ILE A 74 -10.94 15.18 -24.88
N THR A 75 -11.06 16.11 -25.82
CA THR A 75 -9.99 17.05 -26.22
C THR A 75 -9.68 18.11 -25.17
N THR A 76 -10.66 18.49 -24.35
CA THR A 76 -10.47 19.49 -23.29
C THR A 76 -9.97 18.83 -22.01
N THR A 77 -10.42 17.60 -21.74
CA THR A 77 -10.01 16.80 -20.58
C THR A 77 -8.58 16.30 -20.70
N SER A 78 -8.11 16.02 -21.92
CA SER A 78 -6.71 15.64 -22.21
C SER A 78 -5.71 16.79 -22.12
N ASN A 79 -6.15 18.01 -21.79
CA ASN A 79 -5.25 19.14 -21.63
C ASN A 79 -4.36 18.94 -20.39
N VAL A 80 -3.05 18.96 -20.59
CA VAL A 80 -2.04 18.71 -19.56
C VAL A 80 -2.21 19.57 -18.30
N TRP A 81 -2.68 20.81 -18.45
CA TRP A 81 -2.85 21.72 -17.32
C TRP A 81 -4.08 21.41 -16.47
N SER A 82 -5.13 20.86 -17.09
CA SER A 82 -6.36 20.47 -16.40
C SER A 82 -6.15 19.15 -15.66
N SER A 83 -5.49 18.17 -16.27
CA SER A 83 -5.14 16.90 -15.62
C SER A 83 -4.15 17.09 -14.46
N LEU A 84 -3.13 17.92 -14.66
CA LEU A 84 -2.14 18.23 -13.61
C LEU A 84 -2.80 18.81 -12.36
N THR A 85 -3.84 19.63 -12.52
CA THR A 85 -4.59 20.19 -11.39
C THR A 85 -5.22 19.07 -10.55
N GLY A 86 -5.82 18.08 -11.22
CA GLY A 86 -6.38 16.90 -10.56
C GLY A 86 -5.33 16.09 -9.81
N ASP A 87 -4.19 15.81 -10.44
CA ASP A 87 -3.11 15.04 -9.83
C ASP A 87 -2.54 15.74 -8.58
N CYS A 88 -2.30 17.06 -8.66
CA CYS A 88 -1.81 17.84 -7.55
C CYS A 88 -2.79 17.90 -6.38
N VAL A 89 -4.10 18.06 -6.66
CA VAL A 89 -5.13 18.09 -5.62
C VAL A 89 -5.32 16.71 -4.99
N SER A 90 -5.30 15.64 -5.78
CA SER A 90 -5.41 14.25 -5.28
C SER A 90 -4.28 13.93 -4.30
N LEU A 91 -3.05 14.25 -4.69
CA LEU A 91 -1.86 14.10 -3.85
C LEU A 91 -1.95 14.98 -2.60
N GLY A 92 -2.22 16.28 -2.76
CA GLY A 92 -2.25 17.24 -1.66
C GLY A 92 -3.33 16.93 -0.64
N MET A 93 -4.54 16.59 -1.08
CA MET A 93 -5.64 16.25 -0.19
C MET A 93 -5.40 14.93 0.54
N GLY A 94 -4.82 13.93 -0.12
CA GLY A 94 -4.37 12.71 0.55
C GLY A 94 -3.39 12.99 1.69
N ALA A 95 -2.45 13.94 1.48
CA ALA A 95 -1.51 14.41 2.51
C ALA A 95 -2.19 15.11 3.69
N VAL A 96 -3.12 16.02 3.38
CA VAL A 96 -3.83 16.78 4.42
C VAL A 96 -4.71 15.85 5.24
N CYS A 97 -5.49 14.98 4.60
CA CYS A 97 -6.38 14.05 5.28
C CYS A 97 -5.64 13.06 6.17
N ILE A 98 -4.51 12.49 5.72
CA ILE A 98 -3.74 11.55 6.56
C ILE A 98 -3.22 12.25 7.81
N VAL A 99 -2.74 13.49 7.71
CA VAL A 99 -2.28 14.27 8.86
C VAL A 99 -3.45 14.59 9.78
N VAL A 100 -4.51 15.19 9.25
CA VAL A 100 -5.69 15.64 10.03
C VAL A 100 -6.38 14.48 10.75
N PHE A 101 -6.56 13.33 10.11
CA PHE A 101 -7.21 12.18 10.76
C PHE A 101 -6.28 11.36 11.64
N SER A 102 -4.96 11.48 11.45
CA SER A 102 -3.99 10.77 12.30
C SER A 102 -3.74 11.45 13.65
N PHE A 103 -3.99 12.76 13.77
CA PHE A 103 -3.87 13.49 15.05
C PHE A 103 -4.92 13.11 16.11
N PRO A 104 -6.23 13.00 15.81
CA PRO A 104 -7.27 12.76 16.81
C PRO A 104 -7.41 11.30 17.25
N VAL A 105 -7.00 10.30 16.45
CA VAL A 105 -7.16 8.87 16.79
C VAL A 105 -5.91 8.06 16.42
N PRO A 106 -4.82 8.14 17.21
CA PRO A 106 -3.64 7.31 17.00
C PRO A 106 -3.90 5.89 17.49
N SER A 107 -4.60 5.09 16.68
CA SER A 107 -4.80 3.66 16.93
C SER A 107 -4.08 2.86 15.85
N LYS A 108 -2.77 2.65 16.01
CA LYS A 108 -2.13 1.50 15.37
C LYS A 108 -2.61 0.27 16.14
N LYS A 109 -3.50 -0.52 15.55
CA LYS A 109 -3.77 -1.86 16.07
C LYS A 109 -2.48 -2.66 15.86
N LYS A 110 -1.67 -2.81 16.92
CA LYS A 110 -0.65 -3.86 16.96
C LYS A 110 -1.42 -5.18 17.00
N LEU A 111 -1.38 -5.94 15.92
CA LEU A 111 -1.79 -7.34 15.93
C LEU A 111 -0.80 -8.08 16.83
N VAL A 112 -1.14 -8.21 18.11
CA VAL A 112 -0.50 -9.18 19.00
C VAL A 112 -1.09 -10.52 18.60
N VAL A 113 -0.32 -11.29 17.83
CA VAL A 113 -0.61 -12.70 17.63
C VAL A 113 -0.43 -13.36 18.99
N VAL A 114 -1.52 -13.89 19.55
CA VAL A 114 -1.48 -14.67 20.78
C VAL A 114 -0.83 -16.00 20.43
N GLU A 115 0.41 -16.17 20.86
CA GLU A 115 1.15 -17.42 20.72
C GLU A 115 0.60 -18.41 21.75
N GLY A 116 -0.31 -19.28 21.32
CA GLY A 116 -0.74 -20.43 22.10
C GLY A 116 0.40 -21.44 22.19
N THR A 117 1.18 -21.38 23.28
CA THR A 117 2.17 -22.40 23.62
C THR A 117 1.45 -23.60 24.24
N VAL A 118 1.32 -24.70 23.49
CA VAL A 118 0.93 -26.01 24.03
C VAL A 118 2.19 -26.89 24.07
N GLY A 119 2.66 -27.22 25.26
CA GLY A 119 3.83 -28.09 25.46
C GLY A 119 4.29 -28.10 26.91
N GLY A 120 3.63 -28.92 27.73
CA GLY A 120 3.68 -28.91 29.18
C GLY A 120 5.05 -29.08 29.85
N GLU A 121 5.28 -28.24 30.85
CA GLU A 121 5.62 -28.66 32.21
C GLU A 121 4.99 -27.64 33.17
N ALA A 122 4.23 -28.14 34.16
CA ALA A 122 3.64 -27.29 35.17
C ALA A 122 4.74 -26.68 36.06
N ILE A 123 4.75 -25.35 36.21
CA ILE A 123 4.88 -24.62 37.48
C ILE A 123 4.56 -23.14 37.23
N ALA A 124 3.76 -22.60 38.13
CA ALA A 124 3.33 -21.22 38.30
C ALA A 124 4.31 -20.12 37.84
N ASN A 125 3.81 -19.19 37.03
CA ASN A 125 3.74 -17.75 37.36
C ASN A 125 3.05 -17.01 36.20
N VAL A 126 1.73 -16.94 36.28
CA VAL A 126 0.93 -15.96 35.54
C VAL A 126 1.20 -14.60 36.20
N SER A 127 2.17 -13.85 35.67
CA SER A 127 2.26 -12.41 35.92
C SER A 127 1.48 -11.70 34.83
N VAL A 128 0.18 -11.55 35.07
CA VAL A 128 -0.62 -10.49 34.45
C VAL A 128 0.01 -9.18 34.92
N GLU A 129 0.79 -8.51 34.08
CA GLU A 129 1.09 -7.10 34.30
C GLU A 129 -0.14 -6.29 33.88
N LYS A 130 -1.06 -6.23 34.84
CA LYS A 130 -2.12 -5.23 34.91
C LYS A 130 -1.44 -3.96 35.39
N THR A 131 -1.28 -2.97 34.52
CA THR A 131 -1.09 -1.59 35.00
C THR A 131 -2.36 -0.81 34.70
N ASP A 132 -3.20 -0.78 35.74
CA ASP A 132 -4.43 -0.02 35.86
C ASP A 132 -4.17 1.50 35.76
N HIS A 133 -5.11 2.23 35.13
CA HIS A 133 -5.70 3.40 35.80
C HIS A 133 -7.16 3.60 35.33
N PRO A 134 -8.03 4.19 36.16
CA PRO A 134 -9.24 3.52 36.65
C PRO A 134 -10.54 4.02 36.01
N ILE A 135 -11.53 3.20 36.29
CA ILE A 135 -12.95 3.17 35.93
C ILE A 135 -13.70 4.40 36.47
N ASP A 136 -14.71 4.87 35.72
CA ASP A 136 -16.00 5.23 36.30
C ASP A 136 -17.10 4.53 35.48
N GLU A 137 -17.85 3.65 36.17
CA GLU A 137 -19.03 2.93 35.68
C GLU A 137 -20.24 3.86 35.63
N GLU A 138 -21.12 3.69 34.65
CA GLU A 138 -22.57 3.49 34.89
C GLU A 138 -23.30 3.18 33.57
N GLY A 139 -23.99 2.03 33.52
CA GLY A 139 -25.16 1.80 32.65
C GLY A 139 -25.02 0.83 31.46
N ALA A 140 -24.99 -0.48 31.72
CA ALA A 140 -25.53 -1.52 30.80
C ALA A 140 -27.07 -1.62 30.99
N PRO A 141 -27.91 -2.20 30.09
CA PRO A 141 -27.68 -3.39 29.23
C PRO A 141 -28.13 -3.15 27.75
N GLU A 142 -28.06 -4.03 26.74
CA GLU A 142 -28.26 -5.48 26.63
C GLU A 142 -27.86 -5.97 25.20
N LYS A 143 -27.20 -7.14 25.11
CA LYS A 143 -27.15 -8.19 24.04
C LYS A 143 -27.24 -7.76 22.56
N THR A 144 -26.35 -8.24 21.67
CA THR A 144 -26.46 -9.59 21.08
C THR A 144 -25.10 -10.06 20.54
N ALA A 145 -24.64 -11.19 21.06
CA ALA A 145 -23.48 -11.93 20.57
C ALA A 145 -23.86 -12.69 19.30
N HIS A 146 -23.04 -12.58 18.25
CA HIS A 146 -23.00 -13.59 17.20
C HIS A 146 -21.69 -14.35 17.36
N VAL A 147 -21.82 -15.54 17.95
CA VAL A 147 -20.80 -16.59 17.94
C VAL A 147 -20.61 -16.98 16.47
N VAL A 148 -19.41 -16.80 15.93
CA VAL A 148 -18.99 -17.52 14.74
C VAL A 148 -18.15 -18.66 15.24
N GLU A 149 -18.72 -19.84 15.09
CA GLU A 149 -18.18 -21.15 15.40
C GLU A 149 -16.83 -21.32 14.71
N GLU A 150 -15.80 -21.43 15.53
CA GLU A 150 -14.41 -21.64 15.14
C GLU A 150 -14.27 -23.07 14.63
N ASN A 151 -13.90 -23.23 13.35
CA ASN A 151 -13.72 -24.54 12.72
C ASN A 151 -12.67 -25.36 13.49
N ALA A 152 -13.13 -26.44 14.15
CA ALA A 152 -12.29 -27.39 14.89
C ALA A 152 -11.16 -28.05 14.06
N ALA A 153 -11.18 -27.93 12.73
CA ALA A 153 -10.11 -28.39 11.84
C ALA A 153 -8.87 -27.46 11.83
N ALA A 154 -8.96 -26.24 12.35
CA ALA A 154 -7.84 -25.29 12.38
C ALA A 154 -6.90 -25.49 13.59
N GLN A 155 -7.28 -26.32 14.57
CA GLN A 155 -6.51 -26.52 15.81
C GLN A 155 -5.38 -27.55 15.68
N ASP A 156 -5.29 -28.30 14.58
CA ASP A 156 -4.34 -29.42 14.40
C ASP A 156 -3.20 -29.11 13.40
N LEU A 157 -3.06 -27.85 12.97
CA LEU A 157 -1.96 -27.41 12.12
C LEU A 157 -0.81 -26.90 12.98
N GLU A 158 0.27 -27.67 13.05
CA GLU A 158 1.53 -27.23 13.67
C GLU A 158 2.02 -25.92 13.02
N PRO A 159 2.51 -24.95 13.81
CA PRO A 159 3.05 -23.71 13.27
C PRO A 159 4.24 -24.01 12.35
N ILE A 160 4.29 -23.32 11.21
CA ILE A 160 5.29 -23.48 10.15
C ILE A 160 6.68 -23.16 10.73
N GLN A 161 7.44 -24.19 11.12
CA GLN A 161 8.86 -24.09 11.47
C GLN A 161 9.66 -23.93 10.18
N GLY A 162 10.01 -22.69 9.80
CA GLY A 162 10.76 -22.51 8.54
C GLY A 162 11.39 -21.15 8.28
N GLU A 163 10.85 -20.07 8.82
CA GLU A 163 11.49 -18.76 8.90
C GLU A 163 11.04 -18.10 10.20
N GLU A 164 12.00 -17.56 10.94
CA GLU A 164 11.71 -16.71 12.09
C GLU A 164 10.98 -15.48 11.55
N TYR A 165 9.64 -15.49 11.62
CA TYR A 165 8.84 -14.28 11.50
C TYR A 165 9.27 -13.38 12.65
N VAL A 166 10.24 -12.51 12.38
CA VAL A 166 10.62 -11.45 13.31
C VAL A 166 9.41 -10.52 13.34
N ALA A 167 8.48 -10.81 14.25
CA ALA A 167 7.43 -9.87 14.61
C ALA A 167 8.10 -8.51 14.81
N GLU A 168 7.50 -7.39 14.40
CA GLU A 168 8.08 -6.06 14.60
C GLU A 168 8.47 -5.77 16.07
N GLY A 169 8.02 -6.60 17.03
CA GLY A 169 8.45 -6.61 18.42
C GLY A 169 9.76 -7.34 18.76
N ALA A 170 10.32 -8.17 17.86
CA ALA A 170 11.58 -8.90 18.03
C ALA A 170 12.80 -8.17 17.42
N LEU A 171 12.58 -7.10 16.63
CA LEU A 171 13.64 -6.17 16.26
C LEU A 171 14.05 -5.34 17.48
N THR A 172 15.34 -5.35 17.83
CA THR A 172 15.87 -4.46 18.87
C THR A 172 15.43 -3.02 18.59
N PRO A 173 14.95 -2.26 19.60
CA PRO A 173 14.42 -0.90 19.39
C PRO A 173 15.44 0.05 18.75
N GLU A 174 16.73 -0.29 18.82
CA GLU A 174 17.84 0.40 18.19
C GLU A 174 17.93 0.14 16.66
N SER A 175 17.82 -1.12 16.22
CA SER A 175 17.86 -1.48 14.80
C SER A 175 16.66 -0.92 14.03
N LEU A 176 15.50 -0.82 14.67
CA LEU A 176 14.28 -0.26 14.09
C LEU A 176 14.41 1.25 13.83
N LYS A 177 15.00 2.00 14.77
CA LYS A 177 15.26 3.44 14.59
C LYS A 177 16.26 3.70 13.47
N SER A 178 17.30 2.88 13.36
CA SER A 178 18.30 2.99 12.29
C SER A 178 17.67 2.74 10.91
N GLN A 179 16.88 1.67 10.78
CA GLN A 179 16.17 1.35 9.54
C GLN A 179 15.17 2.43 9.13
N LYS A 180 14.40 2.98 10.08
CA LYS A 180 13.49 4.11 9.81
C LYS A 180 14.23 5.37 9.34
N ARG A 181 15.37 5.68 9.94
CA ARG A 181 16.21 6.82 9.52
C ARG A 181 16.75 6.61 8.11
N LEU A 182 17.27 5.41 7.82
CA LEU A 182 17.75 5.06 6.49
C LEU A 182 16.63 5.14 5.44
N ALA A 183 15.44 4.65 5.76
CA ALA A 183 14.27 4.74 4.90
C ALA A 183 13.86 6.20 4.64
N TRP A 184 13.87 7.06 5.67
CA TRP A 184 13.62 8.49 5.53
C TRP A 184 14.64 9.18 4.63
N TYR A 185 15.93 8.92 4.84
CA TYR A 185 16.99 9.50 4.01
C TYR A 185 16.90 9.03 2.56
N SER A 186 16.69 7.73 2.33
CA SER A 186 16.50 7.16 1.00
C SER A 186 15.30 7.77 0.29
N LEU A 187 14.16 7.91 0.98
CA LEU A 187 12.96 8.51 0.43
C LEU A 187 13.15 10.00 0.11
N ALA A 188 13.72 10.78 1.04
CA ALA A 188 13.94 12.20 0.86
C ALA A 188 14.93 12.47 -0.27
N PHE A 189 16.05 11.75 -0.30
CA PHE A 189 17.07 11.87 -1.32
C PHE A 189 16.57 11.43 -2.70
N GLY A 190 15.91 10.27 -2.77
CA GLY A 190 15.30 9.77 -4.00
C GLY A 190 14.22 10.73 -4.52
N SER A 191 13.31 11.19 -3.66
CA SER A 191 12.28 12.15 -4.04
C SER A 191 12.89 13.46 -4.54
N LEU A 192 13.92 13.99 -3.88
CA LEU A 192 14.56 15.24 -4.29
C LEU A 192 15.26 15.09 -5.65
N ILE A 193 15.99 13.99 -5.86
CA ILE A 193 16.68 13.76 -7.13
C ILE A 193 15.68 13.57 -8.27
N PHE A 194 14.75 12.63 -8.12
CA PHE A 194 13.87 12.26 -9.22
C PHE A 194 12.79 13.30 -9.51
N ARG A 195 12.23 13.97 -8.49
CA ARG A 195 11.14 14.94 -8.70
C ARG A 195 11.60 16.37 -8.88
N ILE A 196 12.73 16.76 -8.30
CA ILE A 196 13.19 18.15 -8.33
C ILE A 196 14.42 18.26 -9.22
N LEU A 197 15.48 17.53 -8.91
CA LEU A 197 16.77 17.70 -9.56
C LEU A 197 16.74 17.33 -11.05
N ILE A 198 16.19 16.17 -11.43
CA ILE A 198 16.14 15.73 -12.83
C ILE A 198 15.31 16.67 -13.73
N PRO A 199 14.04 17.01 -13.41
CA PRO A 199 13.31 17.96 -14.24
C PRO A 199 13.97 19.34 -14.20
N PHE A 200 14.50 19.77 -13.05
CA PHE A 200 15.21 21.04 -12.97
C PHE A 200 16.45 21.07 -13.86
N THR A 201 17.29 20.03 -13.87
CA THR A 201 18.49 19.99 -14.73
C THR A 201 18.13 19.93 -16.21
N LEU A 202 17.04 19.25 -16.58
CA LEU A 202 16.55 19.18 -17.95
C LEU A 202 15.95 20.50 -18.44
N TYR A 203 15.13 21.17 -17.63
CA TYR A 203 14.47 22.43 -18.00
C TYR A 203 15.37 23.66 -17.85
N TRP A 204 16.26 23.69 -16.86
CA TRP A 204 17.12 24.83 -16.56
C TRP A 204 18.23 25.02 -17.60
N THR A 205 18.78 23.92 -18.13
CA THR A 205 19.91 23.98 -19.06
C THR A 205 19.51 24.37 -20.49
N GLY A 206 18.21 24.51 -20.78
CA GLY A 206 17.71 24.77 -22.13
C GLY A 206 18.08 23.67 -23.12
N TYR A 207 18.36 22.46 -22.63
CA TYR A 207 18.86 21.36 -23.45
C TYR A 207 17.78 20.86 -24.41
N GLU A 208 18.05 20.95 -25.71
CA GLU A 208 17.21 20.36 -26.74
C GLU A 208 17.43 18.84 -26.78
N PHE A 209 16.37 18.09 -26.49
CA PHE A 209 16.42 16.64 -26.32
C PHE A 209 16.75 15.94 -27.63
N SER A 210 18.00 15.49 -27.82
CA SER A 210 18.39 14.73 -29.00
C SER A 210 17.66 13.38 -29.06
N VAL A 211 17.25 12.95 -30.26
CA VAL A 211 16.60 11.65 -30.49
C VAL A 211 17.44 10.50 -29.93
N LYS A 212 18.77 10.57 -30.02
CA LYS A 212 19.67 9.52 -29.49
C LYS A 212 19.63 9.43 -27.96
N PHE A 213 19.58 10.57 -27.27
CA PHE A 213 19.49 10.63 -25.81
C PHE A 213 18.13 10.12 -25.34
N PHE A 214 17.05 10.49 -26.03
CA PHE A 214 15.71 9.95 -25.78
C PHE A 214 15.64 8.44 -25.94
N THR A 215 16.18 7.90 -27.03
CA THR A 215 16.20 6.45 -27.23
C THR A 215 16.96 5.74 -26.11
N GLY A 216 18.13 6.25 -25.71
CA GLY A 216 18.88 5.69 -24.59
C GLY A 216 18.12 5.73 -23.27
N PHE A 217 17.50 6.87 -22.95
CA PHE A 217 16.67 7.03 -21.76
C PHE A 217 15.49 6.05 -21.73
N VAL A 218 14.75 5.94 -22.84
CA VAL A 218 13.61 5.02 -22.96
C VAL A 218 14.07 3.57 -22.77
N VAL A 219 15.19 3.17 -23.37
CA VAL A 219 15.73 1.80 -23.20
C VAL A 219 16.07 1.53 -21.74
N ILE A 220 16.71 2.47 -21.04
CA ILE A 220 17.05 2.31 -19.61
C ILE A 220 15.78 2.17 -18.77
N VAL A 221 14.77 3.02 -18.99
CA VAL A 221 13.47 2.94 -18.29
C VAL A 221 12.78 1.60 -18.57
N PHE A 222 12.80 1.10 -19.81
CA PHE A 222 12.24 -0.20 -20.15
C PHE A 222 12.95 -1.36 -19.41
N ILE A 223 14.28 -1.37 -19.42
CA ILE A 223 15.06 -2.39 -18.70
C ILE A 223 14.72 -2.36 -17.21
N TRP A 224 14.62 -1.16 -16.63
CA TRP A 224 14.25 -1.00 -15.23
C TRP A 224 12.85 -1.55 -14.94
N VAL A 225 11.84 -1.19 -15.73
CA VAL A 225 10.47 -1.70 -15.56
C VAL A 225 10.43 -3.24 -15.62
N TRP A 226 11.13 -3.85 -16.56
CA TRP A 226 11.21 -5.32 -16.67
C TRP A 226 11.95 -5.95 -15.50
N ALA A 227 13.06 -5.37 -15.06
CA ALA A 227 13.79 -5.86 -13.88
C ALA A 227 12.93 -5.77 -12.62
N SER A 228 12.23 -4.65 -12.42
CA SER A 228 11.29 -4.47 -11.30
C SER A 228 10.13 -5.46 -11.37
N PHE A 229 9.56 -5.72 -12.55
CA PHE A 229 8.54 -6.75 -12.72
C PHE A 229 9.04 -8.12 -12.32
N ILE A 230 10.25 -8.50 -12.77
CA ILE A 230 10.84 -9.80 -12.41
C ILE A 230 11.05 -9.89 -10.89
N ILE A 231 11.62 -8.87 -10.27
CA ILE A 231 11.87 -8.87 -8.82
C ILE A 231 10.54 -8.93 -8.06
N CYS A 232 9.59 -8.03 -8.33
CA CYS A 232 8.34 -7.97 -7.58
C CYS A 232 7.43 -9.19 -7.77
N VAL A 233 7.53 -9.90 -8.90
CA VAL A 233 6.72 -11.11 -9.16
C VAL A 233 7.44 -12.36 -8.67
N PHE A 234 8.69 -12.56 -9.06
CA PHE A 234 9.38 -13.81 -8.77
C PHE A 234 10.00 -13.86 -7.37
N MET A 235 10.41 -12.73 -6.77
CA MET A 235 11.00 -12.76 -5.42
C MET A 235 9.99 -13.22 -4.36
N PRO A 236 8.75 -12.68 -4.28
CA PRO A 236 7.77 -13.18 -3.32
C PRO A 236 7.37 -14.64 -3.58
N LEU A 237 7.27 -15.04 -4.85
CA LEU A 237 6.98 -16.43 -5.23
C LEU A 237 8.11 -17.38 -4.83
N TRP A 238 9.36 -16.94 -4.94
CA TRP A 238 10.53 -17.74 -4.59
C TRP A 238 10.70 -17.89 -3.08
N GLU A 239 10.43 -16.84 -2.31
CA GLU A 239 10.43 -16.87 -0.85
C GLU A 239 9.31 -17.78 -0.33
N SER A 240 8.09 -17.62 -0.84
CA SER A 240 6.90 -18.38 -0.41
C SER A 240 6.88 -19.86 -0.86
N ARG A 241 7.86 -20.33 -1.63
CA ARG A 241 7.87 -21.71 -2.17
C ARG A 241 7.77 -22.80 -1.11
N LYS A 242 8.38 -22.59 0.06
CA LYS A 242 8.38 -23.57 1.15
C LYS A 242 7.02 -23.61 1.82
N ASP A 243 6.40 -22.44 2.01
CA ASP A 243 5.09 -22.31 2.67
C ASP A 243 3.97 -22.84 1.78
N MET A 244 3.99 -22.50 0.49
CA MET A 244 3.04 -23.06 -0.49
C MET A 244 3.14 -24.58 -0.55
N TRP A 245 4.36 -25.13 -0.53
CA TRP A 245 4.56 -26.58 -0.50
C TRP A 245 4.06 -27.21 0.80
N TYR A 246 4.29 -26.58 1.95
CA TYR A 246 3.79 -27.04 3.25
C TYR A 246 2.26 -27.13 3.26
N ILE A 247 1.56 -26.08 2.81
CA ILE A 247 0.09 -26.04 2.75
C ILE A 247 -0.45 -27.12 1.81
N VAL A 248 0.15 -27.27 0.62
CA VAL A 248 -0.24 -28.31 -0.34
C VAL A 248 -0.05 -29.71 0.26
N CYS A 249 1.07 -29.95 0.95
CA CYS A 249 1.31 -31.23 1.63
C CYS A 249 0.39 -31.46 2.84
N ALA A 250 0.00 -30.41 3.57
CA ALA A 250 -0.97 -30.49 4.66
C ALA A 250 -2.36 -30.85 4.11
N MET A 251 -2.84 -30.13 3.09
CA MET A 251 -4.11 -30.42 2.40
C MET A 251 -4.13 -31.84 1.82
N TYR A 252 -3.02 -32.30 1.23
CA TYR A 252 -2.92 -33.66 0.71
C TYR A 252 -3.04 -34.72 1.82
N ARG A 253 -2.35 -34.53 2.96
CA ARG A 253 -2.47 -35.43 4.11
C ARG A 253 -3.89 -35.47 4.67
N ASP A 254 -4.57 -34.33 4.73
CA ASP A 254 -5.92 -34.22 5.28
C ASP A 254 -6.95 -34.93 4.39
N MET A 255 -6.88 -34.70 3.07
CA MET A 255 -7.71 -35.40 2.08
C MET A 255 -7.49 -36.93 2.09
N VAL A 256 -6.26 -37.37 2.37
CA VAL A 256 -5.95 -38.80 2.51
C VAL A 256 -6.52 -39.36 3.82
N ARG A 257 -6.49 -38.60 4.91
CA ARG A 257 -7.00 -39.01 6.24
C ARG A 257 -8.54 -39.14 6.24
N GLU A 258 -9.25 -38.23 5.60
CA GLU A 258 -10.72 -38.27 5.45
C GLU A 258 -11.20 -39.54 4.73
N LYS A 259 -10.47 -39.99 3.70
CA LYS A 259 -10.82 -41.22 2.97
C LYS A 259 -10.78 -42.49 3.83
N PHE A 260 -9.91 -42.55 4.84
CA PHE A 260 -9.80 -43.73 5.70
C PHE A 260 -10.99 -43.85 6.67
N HIS A 261 -11.57 -42.74 7.13
CA HIS A 261 -12.71 -42.74 8.06
C HIS A 261 -14.05 -43.15 7.44
N HIS A 262 -14.16 -43.17 6.10
CA HIS A 262 -15.37 -43.62 5.40
C HIS A 262 -15.31 -45.09 4.95
N THR A 263 -14.22 -45.80 5.25
CA THR A 263 -14.02 -47.20 4.87
C THR A 263 -14.09 -48.21 6.03
N GLU A 264 -14.38 -47.74 7.24
CA GLU A 264 -14.75 -48.57 8.42
C GLU A 264 -16.26 -48.53 8.66
#